data_AF-A1BQN9-F1
#
_entry.id   AF-A1BQN9-F1
#
_cell.length_a   1.000
_cell.length_b   1.000
_cell.length_c   1.000
_cell.angle_alpha   90.00
_cell.angle_beta   90.00
_cell.angle_gamma   90.00
#
_symmetry.space_group_name_H-M   'P 1'
#
loop_
_entity.id
_entity.type
_entity.pdbx_description
1 polymer ?
#
loop_
_entity_poly.entity_id
_entity_poly.type
_entity_poly.pdbx_seq_one_letter_code
_entity_poly.pdbx_strand_id
1 'polypeptide(L)' 'RMPRCRHGYFHVVNNDYTHWEMYAIGGSANPTINSQGNRYAAPTNPFAKEVTKRVETSESEWKGWNWRSE' A
#
# COMPACT_ATOMS: atom_id res chain seq x y z
N ARG A 1 -1.88 -0.29 -10.19
CA ARG A 1 -0.96 -0.66 -9.08
C ARG A 1 -0.07 0.54 -8.82
N MET A 2 -0.03 1.12 -7.63
CA MET A 2 0.73 2.35 -7.41
C MET A 2 1.39 2.45 -6.02
N PRO A 3 2.48 1.72 -5.74
CA PRO A 3 3.06 0.58 -6.45
C PRO A 3 2.42 -0.76 -6.05
N ARG A 4 2.87 -1.88 -6.65
CA ARG A 4 2.78 -3.21 -6.01
C ARG A 4 4.19 -3.74 -5.79
N CYS A 5 4.61 -3.80 -4.53
CA CYS A 5 5.94 -4.17 -4.10
C CYS A 5 6.07 -5.69 -3.87
N ARG A 6 7.22 -6.28 -4.18
CA ARG A 6 7.52 -7.68 -3.86
C ARG A 6 8.99 -7.81 -3.48
N HIS A 7 9.25 -8.32 -2.27
CA HIS A 7 10.58 -8.36 -1.65
C HIS A 7 11.26 -6.98 -1.56
N GLY A 8 12.35 -6.87 -0.79
CA GLY A 8 13.15 -5.64 -0.75
C GLY A 8 12.52 -4.47 0.02
N TYR A 9 13.08 -3.28 -0.18
CA TYR A 9 12.73 -2.04 0.51
C TYR A 9 12.25 -0.99 -0.48
N PHE A 10 11.16 -0.30 -0.14
CA PHE A 10 10.60 0.78 -0.93
C PHE A 10 10.33 1.98 -0.04
N HIS A 11 10.82 3.14 -0.48
CA HIS A 11 10.46 4.42 0.09
C HIS A 11 9.53 5.13 -0.89
N VAL A 12 8.26 5.26 -0.51
CA VAL A 12 7.21 5.91 -1.30
C VAL A 12 7.02 7.30 -0.72
N VAL A 13 7.50 8.33 -1.41
CA VAL A 13 7.63 9.70 -0.84
C VAL A 13 6.98 10.75 -1.72
N ASN A 14 6.20 11.64 -1.12
CA ASN A 14 5.65 12.85 -1.73
C ASN A 14 4.87 12.61 -3.04
N ASN A 15 4.13 11.50 -3.12
CA ASN A 15 3.26 11.21 -4.27
C ASN A 15 1.83 11.69 -4.01
N ASP A 16 1.15 12.10 -5.09
CA ASP A 16 -0.29 12.38 -5.08
C ASP A 16 -1.05 11.20 -5.70
N TYR A 17 -1.65 10.37 -4.86
CA TYR A 17 -2.46 9.25 -5.26
C TYR A 17 -3.90 9.68 -5.43
N THR A 18 -4.43 9.43 -6.62
CA THR A 18 -5.83 9.69 -6.97
C THR A 18 -6.36 8.50 -7.79
N HIS A 19 -7.68 8.33 -7.83
CA HIS A 19 -8.36 7.43 -8.77
C HIS A 19 -7.89 5.96 -8.76
N TRP A 20 -7.44 5.41 -7.62
CA TRP A 20 -7.19 3.97 -7.55
C TRP A 20 -8.51 3.20 -7.52
N GLU A 21 -8.57 2.06 -8.21
CA GLU A 21 -9.80 1.28 -8.31
C GLU A 21 -9.99 0.31 -7.13
N MET A 22 -8.88 -0.14 -6.53
CA MET A 22 -8.89 -1.16 -5.48
C MET A 22 -7.99 -0.82 -4.29
N TYR A 23 -6.77 -0.34 -4.56
CA TYR A 23 -5.80 0.12 -3.56
C TYR A 23 -4.78 1.05 -4.24
N ALA A 24 -4.16 1.94 -3.48
CA ALA A 24 -3.03 2.73 -3.97
C ALA A 24 -1.75 1.88 -3.91
N ILE A 25 -1.33 1.50 -2.70
CA ILE A 25 -0.09 0.77 -2.41
C ILE A 25 -0.41 -0.70 -2.11
N GLY A 26 0.24 -1.61 -2.83
CA GLY A 26 0.08 -3.04 -2.59
C GLY A 26 1.40 -3.76 -2.39
N GLY A 27 1.34 -4.99 -1.93
CA GLY A 27 2.52 -5.84 -1.88
C GLY A 27 2.25 -7.30 -1.60
N SER A 28 3.23 -8.14 -1.92
CA SER A 28 3.25 -9.57 -1.65
C SER A 28 4.67 -10.02 -1.30
N ALA A 29 4.82 -11.16 -0.62
CA ALA A 29 6.14 -11.74 -0.28
C ALA A 29 7.05 -10.81 0.55
N ASN A 30 6.50 -10.26 1.64
CA ASN A 30 7.20 -9.50 2.69
C ASN A 30 8.10 -8.35 2.20
N PRO A 31 7.56 -7.35 1.46
CA PRO A 31 8.29 -6.12 1.20
C PRO A 31 8.30 -5.23 2.44
N THR A 32 9.36 -4.45 2.61
CA THR A 32 9.38 -3.31 3.54
C THR A 32 8.93 -2.06 2.79
N ILE A 33 7.93 -1.36 3.30
CA ILE A 33 7.39 -0.14 2.67
C ILE A 33 7.39 0.98 3.70
N ASN A 34 8.10 2.06 3.39
CA ASN A 34 7.96 3.33 4.10
C ASN A 34 7.15 4.29 3.22
N SER A 35 5.98 4.73 3.68
CA SER A 35 5.15 5.72 3.00
C SER A 35 5.25 7.04 3.76
N GLN A 36 5.83 8.07 3.15
CA GLN A 36 6.05 9.36 3.82
C GLN A 36 5.55 10.54 2.97
N GLY A 37 4.74 11.42 3.56
CA GLY A 37 4.31 12.67 2.92
C GLY A 37 3.44 12.47 1.68
N ASN A 38 2.82 11.30 1.53
CA ASN A 38 1.95 11.02 0.39
C ASN A 38 0.54 11.58 0.63
N ARG A 39 -0.09 12.09 -0.42
CA ARG A 39 -1.49 12.51 -0.41
C ARG A 39 -2.34 11.41 -1.04
N TYR A 40 -3.43 11.04 -0.36
CA TYR A 40 -4.34 9.97 -0.79
C TYR A 40 -5.76 10.53 -0.96
N ALA A 41 -6.19 10.72 -2.21
CA ALA A 41 -7.57 11.08 -2.53
C ALA A 41 -8.39 9.82 -2.83
N ALA A 42 -9.08 9.30 -1.81
CA ALA A 42 -9.83 8.05 -1.92
C ALA A 42 -10.96 8.13 -2.96
N PRO A 43 -11.15 7.07 -3.78
CA PRO A 43 -12.22 7.00 -4.78
C PRO A 43 -13.61 7.01 -4.12
N THR A 44 -14.65 7.31 -4.88
CA THR A 44 -16.05 7.32 -4.39
C THR A 44 -16.51 5.93 -3.93
N ASN A 45 -16.01 4.87 -4.57
CA ASN A 45 -16.33 3.48 -4.21
C ASN A 45 -16.06 3.21 -2.72
N PRO A 46 -17.08 2.85 -1.91
CA PRO A 46 -16.91 2.60 -0.48
C PRO A 46 -16.02 1.39 -0.17
N PHE A 47 -15.85 0.47 -1.13
CA PHE A 47 -15.02 -0.73 -0.96
C PHE A 47 -13.54 -0.51 -1.28
N ALA A 48 -13.15 0.70 -1.72
CA ALA A 48 -11.77 1.02 -2.13
C ALA A 48 -11.14 2.13 -1.27
N LYS A 49 -11.55 2.23 0.00
CA LYS A 49 -11.05 3.27 0.93
C LYS A 49 -9.71 2.92 1.56
N GLU A 50 -9.38 1.63 1.67
CA GLU A 50 -8.08 1.23 2.18
C GLU A 50 -6.98 1.52 1.15
N VAL A 51 -6.01 2.34 1.56
CA VAL A 51 -4.84 2.71 0.74
C VAL A 51 -3.99 1.48 0.44
N THR A 52 -3.88 0.57 1.41
CA THR A 52 -2.99 -0.58 1.38
C THR A 52 -3.68 -1.87 0.96
N LYS A 53 -2.98 -2.76 0.25
CA LYS A 53 -3.44 -4.14 0.06
C LYS A 53 -2.31 -5.16 0.12
N ARG A 54 -2.45 -6.14 1.01
CA ARG A 54 -1.59 -7.33 1.06
C ARG A 54 -2.20 -8.40 0.18
N VAL A 55 -1.48 -8.77 -0.87
CA VAL A 55 -2.00 -9.61 -1.96
C VAL A 55 -1.62 -11.06 -1.70
N GLU A 56 -2.62 -11.95 -1.69
CA GLU A 56 -2.44 -13.41 -1.59
C GLU A 56 -1.68 -13.84 -0.32
N THR A 57 -1.94 -13.18 0.80
CA THR A 57 -1.27 -13.46 2.07
C THR A 57 -2.27 -13.39 3.22
N SER A 58 -2.23 -14.35 4.14
CA SER A 58 -3.07 -14.34 5.33
C SER A 58 -2.66 -13.22 6.29
N GLU A 59 -3.60 -12.71 7.08
CA GLU A 59 -3.32 -11.70 8.11
C GLU A 59 -2.25 -12.15 9.10
N SER A 60 -2.27 -13.44 9.49
CA SER A 60 -1.27 -14.01 10.39
C SER A 60 0.17 -13.88 9.86
N GLU A 61 0.35 -13.88 8.55
CA GLU A 61 1.66 -13.72 7.92
C GLU A 61 2.01 -12.25 7.70
N TRP A 62 1.11 -11.47 7.07
CA TRP A 62 1.46 -10.09 6.69
C TRP A 62 1.45 -9.09 7.84
N LYS A 63 0.82 -9.41 8.97
CA LYS A 63 0.82 -8.54 10.16
C LYS A 63 2.22 -8.32 10.73
N GLY A 64 3.18 -9.21 10.42
CA GLY A 64 4.59 -9.04 10.75
C GLY A 64 5.40 -8.21 9.75
N TRP A 65 4.81 -7.78 8.63
CA TRP A 65 5.54 -7.02 7.60
C TRP A 65 5.79 -5.58 8.06
N ASN A 66 6.96 -5.05 7.71
CA ASN A 66 7.35 -3.70 8.08
C ASN A 66 6.80 -2.66 7.10
N TRP A 67 5.53 -2.28 7.29
CA TRP A 67 4.87 -1.22 6.53
C TRP A 67 4.60 -0.04 7.45
N ARG A 68 5.16 1.12 7.14
CA ARG A 68 5.06 2.35 7.95
C ARG A 68 4.44 3.48 7.14
N SER A 69 3.74 4.36 7.84
CA SER A 69 3.14 5.57 7.27
C SER A 69 3.44 6.77 8.16
N GLU A 70 3.87 7.86 7.54
CA GLU A 70 4.12 9.18 8.14
C GLU A 70 3.53 10.31 7.29
#